data_AF-W3ALF7-F1
#
_entry.id   AF-W3ALF7-F1
#
_cell.length_a   1.000
_cell.length_b   1.000
_cell.length_c   1.000
_cell.angle_alpha   90.00
_cell.angle_beta   90.00
_cell.angle_gamma   90.00
#
_symmetry.space_group_name_H-M   'P 1'
#
loop_
_entity.id
_entity.type
_entity.pdbx_description
1 polymer ?
#
loop_
_entity_poly.entity_id
_entity_poly.type
_entity_poly.pdbx_seq_one_letter_code
_entity_poly.pdbx_strand_id
1 'polypeptide(L)'
;MELTINMAVTSVTITSRVSYTADNADVRRLVSEIREKDEGFYRFEKMTRKTKDDGAWMNFPSVSLFSSTAYSACSDFFKLMGMEASTNAYSITGSTPLMNMLFGVKYGIYSQEPAAPTETALNYVSESGDTSVYRNSYSLSLGYMLSDKELKNWNTDAGTPALSQNSLCDALGTDPVLKNMLGTFEGKKYVFSAGIAGEYYAYVNNSSIKEVTVDYGYRNKKTNNVDRGFFIELGYLEAGEKVTLVNETNEQAMDADVYYFDYAALEQAYGKLDDESWNIATWKDTYLSGDITTKDGGVMMTSIPYDEGWSVYVDGEKSSLEKVKDTFIGVKLDAGTHTIEMKYFPRGLKAGLFISLLSLMALIIINLLTKRYGYIEKILPERYEDEEIYDGEIEDEADEGEPDQNVPHDEIENL
;
A
#
# COMPACT_ATOMS: atom_id res chain seq x y z
N MET A 1 22.55 -18.62 -24.20
CA MET A 1 21.81 -17.67 -25.07
C MET A 1 20.33 -17.58 -24.68
N GLU A 2 19.63 -18.70 -24.46
CA GLU A 2 18.23 -18.70 -24.00
C GLU A 2 17.98 -17.97 -22.67
N LEU A 3 18.88 -18.08 -21.68
CA LEU A 3 18.75 -17.40 -20.39
C LEU A 3 18.77 -15.87 -20.53
N THR A 4 19.60 -15.35 -21.45
CA THR A 4 19.71 -13.92 -21.75
C THR A 4 18.51 -13.42 -22.56
N ILE A 5 18.00 -14.24 -23.48
CA ILE A 5 16.81 -13.92 -24.28
C ILE A 5 15.56 -13.96 -23.40
N ASN A 6 15.41 -14.96 -22.53
CA ASN A 6 14.32 -15.01 -21.55
C ASN A 6 14.41 -13.83 -20.59
N MET A 7 15.60 -13.50 -20.06
CA MET A 7 15.77 -12.32 -19.22
C MET A 7 15.42 -11.03 -19.96
N ALA A 8 15.73 -10.89 -21.26
CA ALA A 8 15.38 -9.72 -22.05
C ALA A 8 13.87 -9.65 -22.35
N VAL A 9 13.25 -10.78 -22.71
CA VAL A 9 11.82 -10.91 -23.05
C VAL A 9 10.93 -10.80 -21.80
N THR A 10 11.41 -11.25 -20.65
CA THR A 10 10.72 -11.12 -19.35
C THR A 10 11.26 -9.97 -18.50
N SER A 11 12.13 -9.11 -19.02
CA SER A 11 12.62 -7.96 -18.26
C SER A 11 11.44 -7.01 -18.04
N VAL A 12 10.90 -7.09 -16.82
CA VAL A 12 10.04 -6.04 -16.28
C VAL A 12 10.80 -4.73 -16.44
N THR A 13 10.14 -3.69 -16.93
CA THR A 13 10.73 -2.36 -17.13
C THR A 13 11.29 -1.90 -15.79
N ILE A 14 12.59 -2.09 -15.57
CA ILE A 14 13.24 -1.67 -14.32
C ILE A 14 13.47 -0.16 -14.41
N THR A 15 12.86 0.57 -13.47
CA THR A 15 13.18 1.98 -13.30
C THR A 15 14.66 2.12 -12.94
N SER A 16 15.34 3.13 -13.51
CA SER A 16 16.77 3.31 -13.26
C SER A 16 17.03 3.62 -11.78
N ARG A 17 18.21 3.27 -11.24
CA ARG A 17 18.58 3.64 -9.86
C ARG A 17 18.46 5.15 -9.62
N VAL A 18 18.83 5.95 -10.62
CA VAL A 18 18.71 7.41 -10.58
C VAL A 18 17.24 7.80 -10.42
N SER A 19 16.36 7.30 -11.28
CA SER A 19 14.91 7.54 -11.21
C SER A 19 14.24 7.01 -9.94
N TYR A 20 14.77 5.92 -9.37
CA TYR A 20 14.26 5.30 -8.14
C TYR A 20 14.63 6.08 -6.88
N THR A 21 15.76 6.78 -6.91
CA THR A 21 16.30 7.49 -5.73
C THR A 21 16.27 9.01 -5.85
N ALA A 22 15.74 9.54 -6.96
CA ALA A 22 15.77 10.95 -7.32
C ALA A 22 15.20 11.88 -6.23
N ASP A 23 14.11 11.48 -5.58
CA ASP A 23 13.38 12.27 -4.58
C ASP A 23 13.69 11.86 -3.12
N ASN A 24 14.54 10.84 -2.90
CA ASN A 24 14.76 10.29 -1.55
C ASN A 24 15.31 11.33 -0.55
N ALA A 25 16.23 12.20 -0.99
CA ALA A 25 16.84 13.19 -0.11
C ALA A 25 15.83 14.27 0.29
N ASP A 26 15.06 14.75 -0.68
CA ASP A 26 13.99 15.73 -0.51
C ASP A 26 12.88 15.21 0.41
N VAL A 27 12.39 13.99 0.16
CA VAL A 27 11.35 13.36 0.98
C VAL A 27 11.83 13.18 2.43
N ARG A 28 13.05 12.68 2.65
CA ARG A 28 13.58 12.48 4.01
C ARG A 28 13.71 13.81 4.76
N ARG A 29 14.12 14.89 4.08
CA ARG A 29 14.18 16.22 4.68
C ARG A 29 12.80 16.69 5.11
N LEU A 30 11.83 16.64 4.20
CA LEU A 30 10.45 17.08 4.46
C LEU A 30 9.79 16.28 5.59
N VAL A 31 9.97 14.96 5.61
CA VAL A 31 9.47 14.09 6.69
C VAL A 31 10.11 14.45 8.04
N SER A 32 11.41 14.74 8.07
CA SER A 32 12.12 15.16 9.29
C SER A 32 11.57 16.48 9.81
N GLU A 33 11.39 17.47 8.94
CA GLU A 33 10.87 18.79 9.31
C GLU A 33 9.45 18.72 9.88
N ILE A 34 8.62 17.81 9.38
CA ILE A 34 7.26 17.63 9.88
C ILE A 34 7.28 16.95 11.25
N ARG A 35 8.12 15.93 11.44
CA ARG A 35 8.31 15.27 12.75
C ARG A 35 8.78 16.21 13.86
N GLU A 36 9.52 17.25 13.51
CA GLU A 36 9.95 18.26 14.47
C GLU A 36 8.83 19.22 14.88
N LYS A 37 7.75 19.31 14.08
CA LYS A 37 6.67 20.29 14.26
C LYS A 37 5.33 19.69 14.68
N ASP A 38 5.08 18.43 14.34
CA ASP A 38 3.86 17.69 14.67
C ASP A 38 4.23 16.48 15.53
N GLU A 39 3.87 16.52 16.81
CA GLU A 39 4.19 15.46 17.78
C GLU A 39 3.11 14.35 17.80
N GLY A 40 1.94 14.62 17.21
CA GLY A 40 0.83 13.67 17.17
C GLY A 40 1.12 12.46 16.29
N PHE A 41 0.23 11.47 16.32
CA PHE A 41 0.27 10.41 15.31
C PHE A 41 -0.31 10.94 14.00
N TYR A 42 0.32 10.58 12.87
CA TYR A 42 -0.18 10.86 11.53
C TYR A 42 0.46 9.90 10.52
N ARG A 43 -0.20 9.73 9.38
CA ARG A 43 0.36 9.04 8.21
C ARG A 43 0.71 10.03 7.10
N PHE A 44 1.70 9.63 6.32
CA PHE A 44 2.03 10.23 5.05
C PHE A 44 1.58 9.34 3.91
N GLU A 45 1.23 9.97 2.80
CA GLU A 45 1.08 9.29 1.53
C GLU A 45 1.88 10.01 0.45
N LYS A 46 2.59 9.23 -0.34
CA LYS A 46 3.34 9.74 -1.48
C LYS A 46 2.51 9.49 -2.72
N MET A 47 2.17 10.55 -3.46
CA MET A 47 1.28 10.40 -4.63
C MET A 47 2.02 9.78 -5.81
N THR A 48 3.27 10.19 -6.04
CA THR A 48 4.16 9.60 -7.04
C THR A 48 5.01 8.48 -6.42
N ARG A 49 4.43 7.29 -6.25
CA ARG A 49 5.11 6.15 -5.60
C ARG A 49 6.19 5.50 -6.46
N LYS A 50 7.22 4.96 -5.82
CA LYS A 50 8.19 4.05 -6.46
C LYS A 50 7.85 2.59 -6.16
N THR A 51 7.38 2.33 -4.94
CA THR A 51 6.85 1.05 -4.49
C THR A 51 5.65 1.26 -3.55
N LYS A 52 4.92 0.18 -3.25
CA LYS A 52 3.89 0.16 -2.21
C LYS A 52 4.48 0.27 -0.79
N ASP A 53 5.80 0.08 -0.63
CA ASP A 53 6.54 0.16 0.64
C ASP A 53 7.36 1.45 0.79
N ASP A 54 7.01 2.52 0.08
CA ASP A 54 7.73 3.81 0.14
C ASP A 54 7.85 4.32 1.60
N GLY A 55 6.82 4.10 2.44
CA GLY A 55 6.85 4.45 3.86
C GLY A 55 7.87 3.65 4.67
N ALA A 56 7.96 2.33 4.46
CA ALA A 56 8.99 1.51 5.11
C ALA A 56 10.39 1.88 4.61
N TRP A 57 10.54 2.14 3.31
CA TRP A 57 11.80 2.53 2.68
C TRP A 57 12.32 3.90 3.16
N MET A 58 11.43 4.87 3.34
CA MET A 58 11.77 6.24 3.75
C MET A 58 11.53 6.52 5.24
N ASN A 59 11.12 5.50 5.98
CA ASN A 59 10.84 5.52 7.41
C ASN A 59 9.79 6.57 7.78
N PHE A 60 8.57 6.43 7.29
CA PHE A 60 7.38 7.14 7.75
C PHE A 60 6.14 6.24 7.79
N PRO A 61 5.15 6.49 8.67
CA PRO A 61 3.90 5.74 8.68
C PRO A 61 3.11 5.96 7.40
N SER A 62 2.77 4.89 6.69
CA SER A 62 1.94 4.91 5.49
C SER A 62 0.80 3.89 5.58
N VAL A 63 -0.20 4.06 4.73
CA VAL A 63 -1.34 3.15 4.54
C VAL A 63 -0.95 2.01 3.59
N SER A 64 -0.21 2.31 2.53
CA SER A 64 0.21 1.30 1.54
C SER A 64 1.18 0.27 2.14
N LEU A 65 1.04 -1.00 1.71
CA LEU A 65 1.90 -2.12 2.12
C LEU A 65 2.02 -3.17 1.00
N PHE A 66 3.21 -3.71 0.82
CA PHE A 66 3.45 -5.00 0.17
C PHE A 66 4.16 -5.95 1.14
N SER A 67 3.54 -7.09 1.44
CA SER A 67 4.14 -8.11 2.31
C SER A 67 3.53 -9.48 2.06
N SER A 68 4.38 -10.51 1.99
CA SER A 68 3.93 -11.92 1.92
C SER A 68 3.12 -12.37 3.14
N THR A 69 3.20 -11.63 4.25
CA THR A 69 2.42 -11.89 5.47
C THR A 69 1.36 -10.81 5.71
N ALA A 70 0.97 -10.06 4.66
CA ALA A 70 -0.10 -9.07 4.77
C ALA A 70 -1.41 -9.74 5.25
N TYR A 71 -2.12 -9.07 6.15
CA TYR A 71 -3.40 -9.56 6.66
C TYR A 71 -4.48 -9.44 5.59
N SER A 72 -5.04 -10.58 5.16
CA SER A 72 -5.95 -10.63 4.00
C SER A 72 -7.21 -9.77 4.15
N ALA A 73 -7.74 -9.63 5.38
CA ALA A 73 -8.91 -8.79 5.62
C ALA A 73 -8.66 -7.31 5.33
N CYS A 74 -7.40 -6.83 5.39
CA CYS A 74 -7.06 -5.49 4.92
C CYS A 74 -7.23 -5.40 3.40
N SER A 75 -6.72 -6.37 2.65
CA SER A 75 -6.90 -6.39 1.19
C SER A 75 -8.37 -6.46 0.79
N ASP A 76 -9.19 -7.24 1.52
CA ASP A 76 -10.62 -7.34 1.25
C ASP A 76 -11.35 -6.03 1.56
N PHE A 77 -11.08 -5.42 2.73
CA PHE A 77 -11.62 -4.10 3.07
C PHE A 77 -11.20 -3.04 2.04
N PHE A 78 -9.95 -3.05 1.58
CA PHE A 78 -9.47 -2.07 0.60
C PHE A 78 -10.24 -2.18 -0.72
N LYS A 79 -10.48 -3.39 -1.23
CA LYS A 79 -11.31 -3.61 -2.43
C LYS A 79 -12.75 -3.12 -2.22
N LEU A 80 -13.35 -3.49 -1.09
CA LEU A 80 -14.71 -3.07 -0.74
C LEU A 80 -14.87 -1.55 -0.68
N MET A 81 -13.81 -0.82 -0.34
CA MET A 81 -13.79 0.64 -0.30
C MET A 81 -13.22 1.28 -1.57
N GLY A 82 -12.91 0.49 -2.62
CA GLY A 82 -12.52 1.00 -3.93
C GLY A 82 -11.04 1.34 -4.09
N MET A 83 -10.19 0.75 -3.24
CA MET A 83 -8.74 0.91 -3.33
C MET A 83 -8.06 -0.34 -3.88
N GLU A 84 -6.91 -0.16 -4.51
CA GLU A 84 -6.16 -1.25 -5.13
C GLU A 84 -5.61 -2.22 -4.06
N ALA A 85 -5.99 -3.49 -4.18
CA ALA A 85 -5.39 -4.57 -3.41
C ALA A 85 -5.28 -5.90 -4.17
N SER A 86 -4.35 -6.72 -3.71
CA SER A 86 -4.11 -8.11 -4.09
C SER A 86 -3.88 -8.96 -2.83
N THR A 87 -3.56 -10.24 -3.00
CA THR A 87 -3.35 -11.18 -1.89
C THR A 87 -2.32 -10.72 -0.86
N ASN A 88 -1.26 -10.05 -1.32
CA ASN A 88 -0.09 -9.69 -0.52
C ASN A 88 0.23 -8.19 -0.55
N ALA A 89 -0.69 -7.37 -1.06
CA ALA A 89 -0.45 -5.95 -1.19
C ALA A 89 -1.76 -5.16 -1.20
N TYR A 90 -1.72 -3.96 -0.65
CA TYR A 90 -2.81 -2.98 -0.75
C TYR A 90 -2.20 -1.58 -0.74
N SER A 91 -2.89 -0.61 -1.35
CA SER A 91 -2.33 0.72 -1.48
C SER A 91 -3.37 1.81 -1.70
N ILE A 92 -2.93 3.06 -1.62
CA ILE A 92 -3.78 4.24 -1.80
C ILE A 92 -4.27 4.50 -3.23
N THR A 93 -3.91 3.68 -4.22
CA THR A 93 -4.50 3.80 -5.56
C THR A 93 -6.01 3.65 -5.44
N GLY A 94 -6.79 4.62 -5.90
CA GLY A 94 -8.24 4.67 -5.76
C GLY A 94 -8.73 5.17 -4.40
N SER A 95 -7.83 5.59 -3.50
CA SER A 95 -8.24 6.19 -2.22
C SER A 95 -8.99 7.49 -2.45
N THR A 96 -10.09 7.66 -1.71
CA THR A 96 -10.85 8.90 -1.67
C THR A 96 -10.43 9.74 -0.45
N PRO A 97 -10.74 11.04 -0.42
CA PRO A 97 -10.52 11.86 0.77
C PRO A 97 -11.18 11.29 2.03
N LEU A 98 -12.34 10.62 1.92
CA LEU A 98 -12.96 9.91 3.04
C LEU A 98 -12.05 8.80 3.59
N MET A 99 -11.48 7.95 2.72
CA MET A 99 -10.58 6.88 3.17
C MET A 99 -9.29 7.44 3.77
N ASN A 100 -8.74 8.50 3.18
CA ASN A 100 -7.57 9.19 3.70
C ASN A 100 -7.85 9.78 5.09
N MET A 101 -9.04 10.36 5.30
CA MET A 101 -9.49 10.84 6.61
C MET A 101 -9.57 9.71 7.64
N LEU A 102 -10.25 8.61 7.34
CA LEU A 102 -10.43 7.46 8.24
C LEU A 102 -9.12 6.75 8.61
N PHE A 103 -8.11 6.84 7.74
CA PHE A 103 -6.77 6.29 7.97
C PHE A 103 -5.78 7.32 8.53
N GLY A 104 -6.23 8.51 8.93
CA GLY A 104 -5.35 9.53 9.51
C GLY A 104 -4.18 9.92 8.59
N VAL A 105 -4.42 9.91 7.27
CA VAL A 105 -3.48 10.45 6.28
C VAL A 105 -3.55 11.97 6.38
N LYS A 106 -2.57 12.54 7.07
CA LYS A 106 -2.52 13.98 7.37
C LYS A 106 -1.66 14.73 6.37
N TYR A 107 -0.67 14.07 5.78
CA TYR A 107 0.30 14.69 4.89
C TYR A 107 0.42 13.94 3.57
N GLY A 108 0.21 14.65 2.46
CA GLY A 108 0.46 14.15 1.11
C GLY A 108 1.79 14.72 0.58
N ILE A 109 2.61 13.86 0.00
CA ILE A 109 3.89 14.19 -0.63
C ILE A 109 3.71 14.12 -2.15
N TYR A 110 3.89 15.25 -2.83
CA TYR A 110 3.62 15.41 -4.25
C TYR A 110 4.89 15.79 -5.00
N SER A 111 5.07 15.23 -6.21
CA SER A 111 6.18 15.60 -7.11
C SER A 111 5.85 16.81 -7.99
N GLN A 112 4.62 17.30 -7.91
CA GLN A 112 4.08 18.45 -8.64
C GLN A 112 2.97 19.04 -7.78
N GLU A 113 2.66 20.33 -7.94
CA GLU A 113 1.55 20.94 -7.24
C GLU A 113 0.23 20.19 -7.54
N PRO A 114 -0.54 19.75 -6.52
CA PRO A 114 -1.86 19.16 -6.72
C PRO A 114 -2.80 20.17 -7.36
N ALA A 115 -3.73 19.68 -8.19
CA ALA A 115 -4.73 20.54 -8.82
C ALA A 115 -5.74 21.05 -7.76
N ALA A 116 -6.03 22.36 -7.80
CA ALA A 116 -7.01 23.02 -6.94
C ALA A 116 -6.85 22.64 -5.44
N PRO A 117 -5.68 22.88 -4.83
CA PRO A 117 -5.39 22.41 -3.48
C PRO A 117 -6.37 22.98 -2.45
N THR A 118 -6.78 24.23 -2.60
CA THR A 118 -7.69 24.87 -1.63
C THR A 118 -9.07 24.22 -1.69
N GLU A 119 -9.59 23.98 -2.88
CA GLU A 119 -10.89 23.36 -3.15
C GLU A 119 -10.92 21.88 -2.73
N THR A 120 -9.76 21.21 -2.75
CA THR A 120 -9.57 19.82 -2.30
C THR A 120 -9.10 19.73 -0.84
N ALA A 121 -9.28 20.81 -0.06
CA ALA A 121 -8.96 20.88 1.36
C ALA A 121 -7.50 20.55 1.71
N LEU A 122 -6.58 20.81 0.78
CA LEU A 122 -5.13 20.68 0.94
C LEU A 122 -4.50 22.03 1.27
N ASN A 123 -3.65 22.05 2.29
CA ASN A 123 -2.92 23.24 2.69
C ASN A 123 -1.43 23.02 2.45
N TYR A 124 -0.78 23.93 1.72
CA TYR A 124 0.67 23.88 1.54
C TYR A 124 1.41 23.92 2.89
N VAL A 125 2.45 23.09 3.05
CA VAL A 125 3.28 23.02 4.27
C VAL A 125 4.70 23.48 3.99
N SER A 126 5.40 22.79 3.09
CA SER A 126 6.79 23.05 2.73
C SER A 126 7.18 22.32 1.45
N GLU A 127 8.33 22.66 0.87
CA GLU A 127 8.88 22.02 -0.32
C GLU A 127 10.40 21.81 -0.25
N SER A 128 10.87 20.86 -1.06
CA SER A 128 12.27 20.52 -1.28
C SER A 128 12.50 20.07 -2.71
N GLY A 129 13.31 20.82 -3.46
CA GLY A 129 13.48 20.58 -4.89
C GLY A 129 12.11 20.62 -5.58
N ASP A 130 11.79 19.57 -6.34
CA ASP A 130 10.51 19.41 -7.02
C ASP A 130 9.45 18.68 -6.16
N THR A 131 9.75 18.39 -4.88
CA THR A 131 8.84 17.69 -3.97
C THR A 131 8.19 18.67 -3.00
N SER A 132 6.87 18.63 -2.92
CA SER A 132 6.08 19.46 -2.00
C SER A 132 5.26 18.60 -1.04
N VAL A 133 4.99 19.13 0.16
CA VAL A 133 4.08 18.52 1.13
C VAL A 133 2.87 19.41 1.34
N TYR A 134 1.70 18.77 1.28
CA TYR A 134 0.42 19.37 1.63
C TYR A 134 -0.19 18.64 2.82
N ARG A 135 -0.84 19.40 3.70
CA ARG A 135 -1.62 18.89 4.82
C ARG A 135 -3.08 18.75 4.41
N ASN A 136 -3.65 17.57 4.59
CA ASN A 136 -5.08 17.34 4.48
C ASN A 136 -5.79 17.99 5.67
N SER A 137 -6.81 18.80 5.40
CA SER A 137 -7.59 19.48 6.44
C SER A 137 -8.41 18.48 7.26
N TYR A 138 -8.87 17.39 6.63
CA TYR A 138 -9.72 16.37 7.23
C TYR A 138 -8.90 15.10 7.44
N SER A 139 -8.36 14.95 8.63
CA SER A 139 -7.58 13.78 9.02
C SER A 139 -7.91 13.41 10.46
N LEU A 140 -8.46 12.22 10.66
CA LEU A 140 -8.78 11.73 11.99
C LEU A 140 -7.53 11.21 12.69
N SER A 141 -7.62 11.10 14.02
CA SER A 141 -6.64 10.33 14.78
C SER A 141 -6.72 8.84 14.43
N LEU A 142 -5.77 8.06 14.93
CA LEU A 142 -5.68 6.62 14.72
C LEU A 142 -6.90 5.85 15.23
N GLY A 143 -7.66 6.41 16.16
CA GLY A 143 -8.94 5.86 16.61
C GLY A 143 -9.98 6.92 16.92
N TYR A 144 -11.24 6.54 16.77
CA TYR A 144 -12.42 7.39 16.92
C TYR A 144 -13.64 6.55 17.32
N MET A 145 -14.60 7.16 18.01
CA MET A 145 -15.81 6.47 18.48
C MET A 145 -16.82 6.24 17.36
N LEU A 146 -17.44 5.06 17.41
CA LEU A 146 -18.67 4.73 16.69
C LEU A 146 -19.63 4.06 17.67
N SER A 147 -20.90 4.41 17.59
CA SER A 147 -21.96 3.70 18.30
C SER A 147 -22.20 2.31 17.69
N ASP A 148 -22.77 1.40 18.48
CA ASP A 148 -23.19 0.08 17.99
C ASP A 148 -24.16 0.19 16.79
N LYS A 149 -24.97 1.25 16.76
CA LYS A 149 -25.91 1.52 15.66
C LYS A 149 -25.17 1.92 14.38
N GLU A 150 -24.22 2.84 14.46
CA GLU A 150 -23.42 3.27 13.31
C GLU A 150 -22.60 2.10 12.74
N LEU A 151 -21.97 1.32 13.62
CA LEU A 151 -21.26 0.11 13.23
C LEU A 151 -22.17 -0.90 12.54
N LYS A 152 -23.38 -1.12 13.04
CA LYS A 152 -24.33 -2.03 12.41
C LYS A 152 -24.81 -1.52 11.05
N ASN A 153 -24.99 -0.21 10.89
CA ASN A 153 -25.55 0.40 9.69
C ASN A 153 -24.52 0.66 8.59
N TRP A 154 -23.23 0.75 8.93
CA TRP A 154 -22.18 0.86 7.93
C TRP A 154 -22.02 -0.46 7.15
N ASN A 155 -22.62 -0.55 5.98
CA ASN A 155 -22.48 -1.69 5.09
C ASN A 155 -21.26 -1.50 4.18
N THR A 156 -20.17 -2.21 4.47
CA THR A 156 -18.95 -2.19 3.65
C THR A 156 -19.08 -2.99 2.35
N ASP A 157 -20.14 -3.80 2.20
CA ASP A 157 -20.42 -4.57 0.99
C ASP A 157 -21.79 -4.14 0.42
N ALA A 158 -21.87 -2.87 0.01
CA ALA A 158 -23.10 -2.27 -0.49
C ALA A 158 -23.26 -2.38 -2.02
N GLY A 159 -22.49 -3.26 -2.67
CA GLY A 159 -22.56 -3.55 -4.11
C GLY A 159 -21.54 -2.79 -4.96
N THR A 160 -21.31 -1.50 -4.68
CA THR A 160 -20.18 -0.75 -5.27
C THR A 160 -19.38 -0.05 -4.18
N PRO A 161 -18.08 0.22 -4.40
CA PRO A 161 -17.28 0.97 -3.43
C PRO A 161 -17.85 2.34 -3.04
N ALA A 162 -18.52 3.01 -3.97
CA ALA A 162 -19.16 4.30 -3.70
C ALA A 162 -20.32 4.14 -2.72
N LEU A 163 -21.15 3.10 -2.89
CA LEU A 163 -22.22 2.77 -1.96
C LEU A 163 -21.65 2.33 -0.60
N SER A 164 -20.55 1.59 -0.58
CA SER A 164 -19.91 1.16 0.68
C SER A 164 -19.36 2.33 1.49
N GLN A 165 -18.78 3.33 0.83
CA GLN A 165 -18.36 4.59 1.45
C GLN A 165 -19.55 5.44 1.89
N ASN A 166 -20.55 5.63 1.03
CA ASN A 166 -21.74 6.41 1.37
C ASN A 166 -22.58 5.75 2.47
N SER A 167 -22.53 4.43 2.63
CA SER A 167 -23.21 3.75 3.73
C SER A 167 -22.65 4.12 5.11
N LEU A 168 -21.38 4.53 5.21
CA LEU A 168 -20.86 5.13 6.44
C LEU A 168 -21.48 6.52 6.66
N CYS A 169 -21.59 7.33 5.62
CA CYS A 169 -22.22 8.65 5.70
C CYS A 169 -23.68 8.53 6.18
N ASP A 170 -24.44 7.59 5.60
CA ASP A 170 -25.81 7.28 6.03
C ASP A 170 -25.86 6.82 7.49
N ALA A 171 -24.89 6.00 7.93
CA ALA A 171 -24.81 5.54 9.32
C ALA A 171 -24.59 6.71 10.30
N LEU A 172 -23.75 7.68 9.91
CA LEU A 172 -23.46 8.91 10.66
C LEU A 172 -24.56 9.99 10.52
N GLY A 173 -25.52 9.78 9.62
CA GLY A 173 -26.58 10.74 9.32
C GLY A 173 -26.07 12.00 8.62
N THR A 174 -25.08 11.86 7.74
CA THR A 174 -24.51 12.94 6.91
C THR A 174 -24.82 12.74 5.43
N ASP A 175 -24.60 13.77 4.62
CA ASP A 175 -24.73 13.67 3.17
C ASP A 175 -23.73 12.67 2.56
N PRO A 176 -24.03 12.05 1.40
CA PRO A 176 -23.10 11.15 0.72
C PRO A 176 -21.91 11.91 0.14
N VAL A 177 -20.71 11.37 0.33
CA VAL A 177 -19.45 11.93 -0.19
C VAL A 177 -19.23 11.64 -1.67
N LEU A 178 -19.78 10.55 -2.21
CA LEU A 178 -19.64 10.17 -3.62
C LEU A 178 -20.99 10.29 -4.33
N LYS A 179 -21.13 11.29 -5.20
CA LYS A 179 -22.37 11.59 -5.91
C LYS A 179 -22.27 11.18 -7.37
N ASN A 180 -23.23 10.38 -7.82
CA ASN A 180 -23.26 9.86 -9.19
C ASN A 180 -23.35 11.00 -10.22
N MET A 181 -22.56 10.88 -11.28
CA MET A 181 -22.50 11.79 -12.41
C MET A 181 -22.79 11.02 -13.69
N LEU A 182 -23.90 11.38 -14.32
CA LEU A 182 -24.40 10.67 -15.49
C LEU A 182 -23.59 11.02 -16.74
N GLY A 183 -23.27 9.98 -17.49
CA GLY A 183 -22.73 10.04 -18.83
C GLY A 183 -23.55 9.22 -19.82
N THR A 184 -23.00 9.05 -21.02
CA THR A 184 -23.62 8.32 -22.12
C THR A 184 -22.69 7.18 -22.56
N PHE A 185 -23.27 6.00 -22.74
CA PHE A 185 -22.58 4.84 -23.32
C PHE A 185 -22.61 4.90 -24.85
N GLU A 186 -21.45 4.77 -25.47
CA GLU A 186 -21.24 4.80 -26.92
C GLU A 186 -20.36 3.60 -27.32
N GLY A 187 -20.92 2.39 -27.26
CA GLY A 187 -20.18 1.16 -27.49
C GLY A 187 -19.04 1.02 -26.48
N LYS A 188 -17.79 0.93 -26.95
CA LYS A 188 -16.58 0.82 -26.11
C LYS A 188 -16.26 2.09 -25.30
N LYS A 189 -17.08 3.14 -25.39
CA LYS A 189 -16.84 4.43 -24.73
C LYS A 189 -17.93 4.74 -23.71
N TYR A 190 -17.53 5.37 -22.61
CA TYR A 190 -18.43 6.09 -21.70
C TYR A 190 -17.99 7.54 -21.63
N VAL A 191 -18.91 8.46 -21.90
CA VAL A 191 -18.62 9.88 -22.07
C VAL A 191 -19.44 10.68 -21.07
N PHE A 192 -18.79 11.52 -20.26
CA PHE A 192 -19.50 12.44 -19.37
C PHE A 192 -18.90 13.86 -19.45
N SER A 193 -19.63 14.82 -18.90
CA SER A 193 -19.13 16.18 -18.68
C SER A 193 -19.27 16.54 -17.21
N ALA A 194 -18.21 17.12 -16.63
CA ALA A 194 -18.22 17.58 -15.25
C ALA A 194 -19.32 18.63 -15.07
N GLY A 195 -20.30 18.36 -14.22
CA GLY A 195 -21.43 19.28 -14.00
C GLY A 195 -21.03 20.50 -13.16
N ILE A 196 -20.04 20.30 -12.29
CA ILE A 196 -19.44 21.30 -11.40
C ILE A 196 -17.93 21.05 -11.33
N ALA A 197 -17.17 22.07 -10.93
CA ALA A 197 -15.75 21.90 -10.68
C ALA A 197 -15.52 21.05 -9.41
N GLY A 198 -14.54 20.16 -9.43
CA GLY A 198 -14.22 19.32 -8.28
C GLY A 198 -13.51 18.02 -8.64
N GLU A 199 -13.34 17.15 -7.65
CA GLU A 199 -12.63 15.88 -7.81
C GLU A 199 -13.58 14.75 -8.24
N TYR A 200 -13.14 13.96 -9.23
CA TYR A 200 -13.95 12.89 -9.81
C TYR A 200 -13.25 11.53 -9.81
N TYR A 201 -14.06 10.47 -9.72
CA TYR A 201 -13.64 9.08 -9.72
C TYR A 201 -14.50 8.29 -10.70
N ALA A 202 -13.93 7.25 -11.31
CA ALA A 202 -14.71 6.26 -12.08
C ALA A 202 -14.54 4.87 -11.48
N TYR A 203 -15.57 4.04 -11.59
CA TYR A 203 -15.54 2.63 -11.21
C TYR A 203 -16.03 1.79 -12.37
N VAL A 204 -15.28 0.73 -12.73
CA VAL A 204 -15.62 -0.15 -13.86
C VAL A 204 -16.40 -1.34 -13.32
N ASN A 205 -17.66 -1.49 -13.74
CA ASN A 205 -18.56 -2.52 -13.23
C ASN A 205 -18.33 -3.88 -13.92
N ASN A 206 -17.87 -3.88 -15.17
CA ASN A 206 -17.64 -5.09 -15.93
C ASN A 206 -16.23 -5.65 -15.70
N SER A 207 -16.13 -6.73 -14.93
CA SER A 207 -14.86 -7.39 -14.58
C SER A 207 -14.11 -8.05 -15.76
N SER A 208 -14.70 -8.10 -16.95
CA SER A 208 -13.98 -8.54 -18.16
C SER A 208 -13.10 -7.44 -18.76
N ILE A 209 -13.28 -6.19 -18.34
CA ILE A 209 -12.49 -5.03 -18.76
C ILE A 209 -11.31 -4.89 -17.79
N LYS A 210 -10.09 -4.93 -18.32
CA LYS A 210 -8.84 -4.87 -17.54
C LYS A 210 -8.05 -3.59 -17.78
N GLU A 211 -8.24 -2.98 -18.94
CA GLU A 211 -7.54 -1.81 -19.40
C GLU A 211 -8.54 -0.76 -19.89
N VAL A 212 -8.39 0.45 -19.34
CA VAL A 212 -9.19 1.63 -19.69
C VAL A 212 -8.26 2.80 -19.99
N THR A 213 -8.48 3.46 -21.12
CA THR A 213 -7.89 4.78 -21.39
C THR A 213 -8.87 5.86 -20.93
N VAL A 214 -8.41 6.78 -20.07
CA VAL A 214 -9.12 8.02 -19.74
C VAL A 214 -8.63 9.11 -20.66
N ASP A 215 -9.50 9.62 -21.53
CA ASP A 215 -9.23 10.70 -22.47
C ASP A 215 -9.89 12.00 -22.00
N TYR A 216 -9.07 13.03 -21.77
CA TYR A 216 -9.49 14.37 -21.33
C TYR A 216 -9.57 15.35 -22.51
N GLY A 217 -9.37 14.89 -23.75
CA GLY A 217 -9.33 15.68 -24.98
C GLY A 217 -7.98 16.35 -25.27
N TYR A 218 -7.20 16.70 -24.23
CA TYR A 218 -5.85 17.28 -24.36
C TYR A 218 -4.73 16.34 -23.92
N ARG A 219 -5.08 15.28 -23.19
CA ARG A 219 -4.17 14.23 -22.72
C ARG A 219 -4.95 12.93 -22.52
N ASN A 220 -4.23 11.83 -22.44
CA ASN A 220 -4.79 10.55 -22.03
C ASN A 220 -4.01 9.95 -20.85
N LYS A 221 -4.68 9.07 -20.10
CA LYS A 221 -4.11 8.28 -19.01
C LYS A 221 -4.60 6.85 -19.16
N LYS A 222 -3.69 5.92 -19.45
CA LYS A 222 -4.00 4.49 -19.45
C LYS A 222 -4.00 3.95 -18.01
N THR A 223 -5.02 3.18 -17.66
CA THR A 223 -5.17 2.53 -16.36
C THR A 223 -5.38 1.03 -16.57
N ASN A 224 -4.58 0.21 -15.89
CA ASN A 224 -4.57 -1.24 -16.02
C ASN A 224 -5.09 -1.92 -14.76
N ASN A 225 -5.48 -3.19 -14.88
CA ASN A 225 -6.01 -4.04 -13.82
C ASN A 225 -7.29 -3.49 -13.17
N VAL A 226 -8.11 -2.74 -13.93
CA VAL A 226 -9.36 -2.15 -13.39
C VAL A 226 -10.37 -3.22 -12.96
N ASP A 227 -10.23 -4.45 -13.47
CA ASP A 227 -10.96 -5.65 -13.04
C ASP A 227 -10.72 -6.03 -11.57
N ARG A 228 -9.73 -5.40 -10.91
CA ARG A 228 -9.50 -5.55 -9.46
C ARG A 228 -10.45 -4.71 -8.60
N GLY A 229 -11.33 -3.91 -9.21
CA GLY A 229 -12.41 -3.20 -8.50
C GLY A 229 -11.94 -2.02 -7.65
N PHE A 230 -10.99 -1.23 -8.15
CA PHE A 230 -10.59 0.03 -7.51
C PHE A 230 -11.04 1.23 -8.34
N PHE A 231 -11.15 2.39 -7.70
CA PHE A 231 -11.49 3.63 -8.37
C PHE A 231 -10.36 4.10 -9.30
N ILE A 232 -10.73 4.47 -10.51
CA ILE A 232 -9.88 5.26 -11.40
C ILE A 232 -10.01 6.73 -10.96
N GLU A 233 -8.96 7.27 -10.36
CA GLU A 233 -8.84 8.70 -10.05
C GLU A 233 -8.77 9.50 -11.36
N LEU A 234 -9.83 10.29 -11.63
CA LEU A 234 -9.90 11.22 -12.77
C LEU A 234 -9.27 12.58 -12.41
N GLY A 235 -9.18 12.88 -11.11
CA GLY A 235 -8.61 14.11 -10.57
C GLY A 235 -9.61 15.26 -10.54
N TYR A 236 -9.10 16.46 -10.29
CA TYR A 236 -9.90 17.69 -10.34
C TYR A 236 -10.24 18.05 -11.78
N LEU A 237 -11.52 18.27 -12.05
CA LEU A 237 -12.06 18.69 -13.34
C LEU A 237 -12.80 20.02 -13.18
N GLU A 238 -12.67 20.90 -14.17
CA GLU A 238 -13.44 22.14 -14.25
C GLU A 238 -14.86 21.89 -14.77
N ALA A 239 -15.79 22.77 -14.39
CA ALA A 239 -17.18 22.66 -14.85
C ALA A 239 -17.26 22.71 -16.40
N GLY A 240 -17.93 21.73 -16.98
CA GLY A 240 -18.09 21.56 -18.43
C GLY A 240 -16.98 20.77 -19.11
N GLU A 241 -15.90 20.39 -18.42
CA GLU A 241 -14.87 19.53 -19.00
C GLU A 241 -15.44 18.17 -19.38
N LYS A 242 -15.11 17.71 -20.60
CA LYS A 242 -15.58 16.44 -21.16
C LYS A 242 -14.50 15.38 -21.00
N VAL A 243 -14.86 14.25 -20.41
CA VAL A 243 -13.97 13.10 -20.21
C VAL A 243 -14.59 11.85 -20.82
N THR A 244 -13.76 11.05 -21.46
CA THR A 244 -14.16 9.78 -22.09
C THR A 244 -13.36 8.62 -21.50
N LEU A 245 -14.06 7.61 -20.99
CA LEU A 245 -13.48 6.32 -20.63
C LEU A 245 -13.59 5.39 -21.83
N VAL A 246 -12.48 4.78 -22.24
CA VAL A 246 -12.41 3.87 -23.40
C VAL A 246 -11.99 2.48 -22.94
N ASN A 247 -12.81 1.46 -23.21
CA ASN A 247 -12.45 0.07 -23.03
C ASN A 247 -11.40 -0.34 -24.07
N GLU A 248 -10.17 -0.60 -23.64
CA GLU A 248 -9.06 -1.06 -24.49
C GLU A 248 -8.90 -2.59 -24.48
N THR A 249 -9.67 -3.30 -23.65
CA THR A 249 -9.47 -4.74 -23.41
C THR A 249 -10.10 -5.60 -24.48
N ASN A 250 -11.34 -5.30 -24.84
CA ASN A 250 -12.17 -6.13 -25.71
C ASN A 250 -13.18 -5.27 -26.49
N GLU A 251 -14.06 -5.91 -27.26
CA GLU A 251 -15.08 -5.23 -28.06
C GLU A 251 -16.41 -5.01 -27.32
N GLN A 252 -16.50 -5.37 -26.04
CA GLN A 252 -17.70 -5.14 -25.25
C GLN A 252 -17.89 -3.65 -24.96
N ALA A 253 -19.15 -3.28 -24.72
CA ALA A 253 -19.47 -1.92 -24.31
C ALA A 253 -18.74 -1.56 -23.01
N MET A 254 -18.36 -0.30 -22.88
CA MET A 254 -17.88 0.22 -21.61
C MET A 254 -19.01 0.12 -20.58
N ASP A 255 -18.69 -0.25 -19.35
CA ASP A 255 -19.64 -0.28 -18.23
C ASP A 255 -18.92 0.28 -17.00
N ALA A 256 -19.27 1.52 -16.66
CA ALA A 256 -18.68 2.25 -15.57
C ALA A 256 -19.64 3.30 -15.00
N ASP A 257 -19.44 3.60 -13.73
CA ASP A 257 -20.05 4.73 -13.04
C ASP A 257 -18.99 5.81 -12.80
N VAL A 258 -19.42 7.06 -12.79
CA VAL A 258 -18.58 8.22 -12.47
C VAL A 258 -19.18 8.95 -11.27
N TYR A 259 -18.32 9.37 -10.36
CA TYR A 259 -18.69 10.00 -9.10
C TYR A 259 -17.95 11.32 -8.94
N TYR A 260 -18.67 12.35 -8.52
CA TYR A 260 -18.14 13.59 -7.96
C TYR A 260 -17.93 13.41 -6.45
N PHE A 261 -16.80 13.87 -5.92
CA PHE A 261 -16.52 13.85 -4.49
C PHE A 261 -16.93 15.18 -3.81
N ASP A 262 -17.80 15.09 -2.81
CA ASP A 262 -18.34 16.24 -2.09
C ASP A 262 -17.58 16.50 -0.78
N TYR A 263 -16.76 17.57 -0.78
CA TYR A 263 -15.96 17.97 0.38
C TYR A 263 -16.80 18.57 1.53
N ALA A 264 -18.00 19.10 1.27
CA ALA A 264 -18.89 19.57 2.34
C ALA A 264 -19.52 18.38 3.08
N ALA A 265 -19.85 17.31 2.37
CA ALA A 265 -20.26 16.05 2.99
C ALA A 265 -19.11 15.42 3.81
N LEU A 266 -17.88 15.49 3.31
CA LEU A 266 -16.69 15.05 4.06
C LEU A 266 -16.51 15.85 5.36
N GLU A 267 -16.65 17.18 5.33
CA GLU A 267 -16.59 18.03 6.51
C GLU A 267 -17.63 17.63 7.56
N GLN A 268 -18.88 17.34 7.13
CA GLN A 268 -19.92 16.84 8.04
C GLN A 268 -19.51 15.52 8.69
N ALA A 269 -19.02 14.55 7.90
CA ALA A 269 -18.59 13.25 8.42
C ALA A 269 -17.38 13.38 9.36
N TYR A 270 -16.41 14.23 9.01
CA TYR A 270 -15.28 14.57 9.85
C TYR A 270 -15.74 15.12 11.21
N GLY A 271 -16.64 16.11 11.21
CA GLY A 271 -17.17 16.71 12.43
C GLY A 271 -17.92 15.73 13.34
N LYS A 272 -18.49 14.64 12.79
CA LYS A 272 -19.11 13.56 13.59
C LYS A 272 -18.09 12.68 14.30
N LEU A 273 -16.94 12.42 13.68
CA LEU A 273 -15.94 11.46 14.16
C LEU A 273 -14.82 12.13 14.96
N ASP A 274 -14.46 13.36 14.63
CA ASP A 274 -13.36 14.10 15.27
C ASP A 274 -13.69 14.51 16.71
N ASP A 275 -14.96 14.78 17.00
CA ASP A 275 -15.48 15.17 18.33
C ASP A 275 -15.17 14.13 19.42
N GLU A 276 -15.07 12.85 19.06
CA GLU A 276 -14.73 11.74 19.97
C GLU A 276 -13.55 10.91 19.43
N SER A 277 -12.46 11.59 19.08
CA SER A 277 -11.22 10.98 18.61
C SER A 277 -10.20 10.71 19.73
N TRP A 278 -9.39 9.66 19.55
CA TRP A 278 -8.35 9.27 20.48
C TRP A 278 -7.17 10.25 20.42
N ASN A 279 -6.93 10.99 21.51
CA ASN A 279 -5.80 11.89 21.61
C ASN A 279 -4.54 11.13 22.02
N ILE A 280 -3.73 10.73 21.04
CA ILE A 280 -2.50 9.97 21.27
C ILE A 280 -1.42 10.87 21.87
N ALA A 281 -1.08 10.60 23.13
CA ALA A 281 -0.01 11.28 23.86
C ALA A 281 1.36 10.65 23.63
N THR A 282 1.42 9.35 23.34
CA THR A 282 2.68 8.65 23.07
C THR A 282 2.47 7.60 22.01
N TRP A 283 3.35 7.60 21.00
CA TRP A 283 3.39 6.57 19.99
C TRP A 283 4.83 6.11 19.73
N LYS A 284 5.00 4.79 19.63
CA LYS A 284 6.22 4.06 19.31
C LYS A 284 5.82 2.84 18.48
N ASP A 285 6.79 2.18 17.86
CA ASP A 285 6.55 1.02 16.97
C ASP A 285 5.68 -0.09 17.59
N THR A 286 5.77 -0.30 18.90
CA THR A 286 5.05 -1.37 19.61
C THR A 286 4.20 -0.87 20.78
N TYR A 287 4.02 0.45 20.92
CA TYR A 287 3.30 1.05 22.04
C TYR A 287 2.57 2.33 21.66
N LEU A 288 1.29 2.41 22.01
CA LEU A 288 0.46 3.59 21.87
C LEU A 288 -0.23 3.87 23.20
N SER A 289 -0.33 5.15 23.57
CA SER A 289 -1.06 5.58 24.76
C SER A 289 -1.65 6.96 24.54
N GLY A 290 -2.83 7.19 25.10
CA GLY A 290 -3.54 8.45 25.00
C GLY A 290 -4.92 8.38 25.63
N ASP A 291 -5.59 9.51 25.67
CA ASP A 291 -6.90 9.63 26.29
C ASP A 291 -7.99 9.80 25.23
N ILE A 292 -9.17 9.27 25.51
CA ILE A 292 -10.37 9.46 24.71
C ILE A 292 -11.53 9.80 25.64
N THR A 293 -12.39 10.72 25.22
CA THR A 293 -13.62 11.05 25.95
C THR A 293 -14.81 10.75 25.04
N THR A 294 -15.76 9.99 25.56
CA THR A 294 -17.00 9.64 24.86
C THR A 294 -18.22 9.95 25.72
N LYS A 295 -19.26 10.50 25.09
CA LYS A 295 -20.49 11.01 25.71
C LYS A 295 -21.44 9.88 26.04
N ASP A 296 -21.62 8.95 25.10
CA ASP A 296 -22.63 7.89 25.19
C ASP A 296 -22.00 6.49 25.29
N GLY A 297 -20.68 6.38 25.16
CA GLY A 297 -19.99 5.10 25.03
C GLY A 297 -20.19 4.47 23.65
N GLY A 298 -19.63 3.28 23.43
CA GLY A 298 -19.67 2.59 22.15
C GLY A 298 -18.39 1.82 21.89
N VAL A 299 -17.94 1.84 20.64
CA VAL A 299 -16.71 1.17 20.23
C VAL A 299 -15.76 2.21 19.65
N MET A 300 -14.58 2.33 20.27
CA MET A 300 -13.46 3.02 19.64
C MET A 300 -12.92 2.12 18.53
N MET A 301 -13.19 2.47 17.28
CA MET A 301 -12.55 1.84 16.13
C MET A 301 -11.18 2.47 15.93
N THR A 302 -10.18 1.65 15.62
CA THR A 302 -8.87 2.14 15.18
C THR A 302 -8.65 1.84 13.70
N SER A 303 -7.71 2.53 13.06
CA SER A 303 -7.23 2.14 11.74
C SER A 303 -6.06 1.13 11.80
N ILE A 304 -5.89 0.44 12.94
CA ILE A 304 -4.86 -0.59 13.14
C ILE A 304 -5.47 -1.95 12.75
N PRO A 305 -4.86 -2.71 11.82
CA PRO A 305 -5.31 -4.05 11.52
C PRO A 305 -5.34 -4.95 12.75
N TYR A 306 -6.37 -5.79 12.86
CA TYR A 306 -6.48 -6.76 13.95
C TYR A 306 -5.35 -7.79 13.87
N ASP A 307 -4.59 -7.91 14.96
CA ASP A 307 -3.60 -8.96 15.17
C ASP A 307 -3.64 -9.41 16.63
N GLU A 308 -3.54 -10.72 16.86
CA GLU A 308 -3.60 -11.30 18.21
C GLU A 308 -2.37 -10.99 19.09
N GLY A 309 -1.31 -10.41 18.50
CA GLY A 309 -0.15 -9.86 19.20
C GLY A 309 -0.43 -8.52 19.89
N TRP A 310 -1.56 -7.87 19.62
CA TRP A 310 -1.98 -6.68 20.35
C TRP A 310 -2.63 -7.02 21.69
N SER A 311 -2.42 -6.14 22.67
CA SER A 311 -3.14 -6.12 23.94
C SER A 311 -3.53 -4.69 24.25
N VAL A 312 -4.78 -4.49 24.68
CA VAL A 312 -5.32 -3.19 25.08
C VAL A 312 -5.59 -3.15 26.58
N TYR A 313 -5.38 -1.99 27.17
CA TYR A 313 -5.75 -1.67 28.55
C TYR A 313 -6.59 -0.40 28.53
N VAL A 314 -7.71 -0.42 29.25
CA VAL A 314 -8.62 0.71 29.47
C VAL A 314 -8.51 1.04 30.95
N ASP A 315 -8.08 2.26 31.28
CA ASP A 315 -7.85 2.73 32.65
C ASP A 315 -6.92 1.82 33.47
N GLY A 316 -5.93 1.24 32.79
CA GLY A 316 -4.95 0.32 33.37
C GLY A 316 -5.42 -1.14 33.51
N GLU A 317 -6.70 -1.43 33.25
CA GLU A 317 -7.25 -2.79 33.26
C GLU A 317 -7.24 -3.40 31.86
N LYS A 318 -6.83 -4.68 31.75
CA LYS A 318 -6.75 -5.35 30.45
C LYS A 318 -8.16 -5.54 29.88
N SER A 319 -8.39 -5.05 28.65
CA SER A 319 -9.68 -5.17 27.95
C SER A 319 -9.58 -6.11 26.73
N SER A 320 -10.73 -6.57 26.26
CA SER A 320 -10.85 -7.41 25.06
C SER A 320 -10.81 -6.57 23.79
N LEU A 321 -10.09 -7.06 22.78
CA LEU A 321 -10.14 -6.52 21.43
C LEU A 321 -11.35 -7.09 20.69
N GLU A 322 -12.07 -6.24 19.99
CA GLU A 322 -13.11 -6.63 19.03
C GLU A 322 -12.60 -6.42 17.60
N LYS A 323 -13.18 -7.16 16.65
CA LYS A 323 -12.93 -6.94 15.22
C LYS A 323 -13.99 -6.02 14.65
N VAL A 324 -13.57 -4.87 14.15
CA VAL A 324 -14.45 -3.94 13.44
C VAL A 324 -14.30 -4.18 11.95
N LYS A 325 -15.42 -4.47 11.28
CA LYS A 325 -15.50 -4.80 9.85
C LYS A 325 -14.54 -5.91 9.43
N ASP A 326 -14.37 -6.91 10.32
CA ASP A 326 -13.45 -8.04 10.19
C ASP A 326 -11.95 -7.70 10.02
N THR A 327 -11.62 -6.41 9.99
CA THR A 327 -10.30 -5.93 9.57
C THR A 327 -9.56 -5.20 10.68
N PHE A 328 -10.23 -4.34 11.42
CA PHE A 328 -9.57 -3.41 12.34
C PHE A 328 -9.82 -3.74 13.80
N ILE A 329 -8.94 -3.23 14.66
CA ILE A 329 -9.12 -3.31 16.11
C ILE A 329 -10.22 -2.36 16.56
N GLY A 330 -11.18 -2.88 17.33
CA GLY A 330 -12.14 -2.13 18.12
C GLY A 330 -11.95 -2.37 19.62
N VAL A 331 -12.31 -1.37 20.42
CA VAL A 331 -12.30 -1.43 21.88
C VAL A 331 -13.62 -0.86 22.39
N LYS A 332 -14.38 -1.66 23.14
CA LYS A 332 -15.63 -1.19 23.74
C LYS A 332 -15.33 -0.30 24.94
N LEU A 333 -15.97 0.87 24.97
CA LEU A 333 -15.82 1.87 26.03
C LEU A 333 -17.20 2.30 26.52
N ASP A 334 -17.31 2.52 27.83
CA ASP A 334 -18.49 3.14 28.43
C ASP A 334 -18.42 4.67 28.28
N ALA A 335 -19.48 5.38 28.66
CA ALA A 335 -19.47 6.84 28.69
C ALA A 335 -18.47 7.37 29.73
N GLY A 336 -17.63 8.33 29.35
CA GLY A 336 -16.63 8.93 30.21
C GLY A 336 -15.30 9.23 29.51
N THR A 337 -14.32 9.63 30.31
CA THR A 337 -12.92 9.79 29.86
C THR A 337 -12.15 8.55 30.25
N HIS A 338 -11.45 7.96 29.28
CA HIS A 338 -10.67 6.74 29.44
C HIS A 338 -9.24 6.96 28.97
N THR A 339 -8.28 6.41 29.71
CA THR A 339 -6.90 6.28 29.25
C THR A 339 -6.74 4.92 28.56
N ILE A 340 -6.33 4.95 27.29
CA ILE A 340 -6.12 3.76 26.49
C ILE A 340 -4.63 3.50 26.33
N GLU A 341 -4.20 2.26 26.59
CA GLU A 341 -2.85 1.79 26.25
C GLU A 341 -2.93 0.57 25.34
N MET A 342 -2.21 0.60 24.22
CA MET A 342 -2.06 -0.54 23.32
C MET A 342 -0.59 -0.98 23.26
N LYS A 343 -0.35 -2.28 23.46
CA LYS A 343 0.98 -2.91 23.47
C LYS A 343 1.01 -4.02 22.43
N TYR A 344 2.00 -4.01 21.54
CA TYR A 344 2.20 -5.04 20.53
C TYR A 344 3.38 -5.95 20.88
N PHE A 345 3.16 -7.26 20.79
CA PHE A 345 4.22 -8.25 20.88
C PHE A 345 3.97 -9.39 19.88
N PRO A 346 4.82 -9.60 18.88
CA PRO A 346 4.59 -10.59 17.84
C PRO A 346 4.40 -12.00 18.41
N ARG A 347 3.32 -12.69 17.98
CA ARG A 347 3.09 -14.08 18.36
C ARG A 347 4.21 -14.97 17.83
N GLY A 348 4.63 -15.92 18.65
CA GLY A 348 5.72 -16.84 18.29
C GLY A 348 7.13 -16.29 18.53
N LEU A 349 7.33 -14.98 18.73
CA LEU A 349 8.68 -14.42 18.94
C LEU A 349 9.39 -15.03 20.17
N LYS A 350 8.66 -15.25 21.28
CA LYS A 350 9.19 -15.93 22.47
C LYS A 350 9.58 -17.38 22.19
N ALA A 351 8.73 -18.11 21.47
CA ALA A 351 8.99 -19.51 21.11
C ALA A 351 10.17 -19.62 20.14
N GLY A 352 10.23 -18.74 19.13
CA GLY A 352 11.34 -18.63 18.19
C GLY A 352 12.65 -18.35 18.90
N LEU A 353 12.69 -17.37 19.81
CA LEU A 353 13.87 -17.06 20.62
C LEU A 353 14.35 -18.28 21.41
N PHE A 354 13.42 -19.01 22.05
CA PHE A 354 13.75 -20.22 22.81
C PHE A 354 14.33 -21.32 21.91
N ILE A 355 13.71 -21.58 20.76
CA ILE A 355 14.20 -22.56 19.78
C ILE A 355 15.59 -22.17 19.27
N SER A 356 15.79 -20.90 18.89
CA SER A 356 17.09 -20.39 18.43
C SER A 356 18.17 -20.55 19.50
N LEU A 357 17.87 -20.28 20.76
CA LEU A 357 18.82 -20.47 21.86
C LEU A 357 19.17 -21.95 22.06
N LEU A 358 18.18 -22.85 22.02
CA LEU A 358 18.41 -24.30 22.08
C LEU A 358 19.28 -24.78 20.91
N SER A 359 18.99 -24.34 19.68
CA SER A 359 19.78 -24.68 18.50
C SER A 359 21.21 -24.16 18.60
N LEU A 360 21.41 -22.93 19.08
CA LEU A 360 22.74 -22.37 19.29
C LEU A 360 23.53 -23.15 20.36
N MET A 361 22.89 -23.51 21.48
CA MET A 361 23.52 -24.35 22.49
C MET A 361 23.89 -25.72 21.94
N ALA A 362 23.03 -26.35 21.14
CA ALA A 362 23.33 -27.62 20.48
C ALA A 362 24.53 -27.50 19.54
N LEU A 363 24.60 -26.43 18.73
CA LEU A 363 25.74 -26.16 17.84
C LEU A 363 27.05 -25.95 18.62
N ILE A 364 27.01 -25.23 19.74
CA ILE A 364 28.19 -25.03 20.61
C ILE A 364 28.64 -26.38 21.20
N ILE A 365 27.70 -27.20 21.69
CA ILE A 365 28.01 -28.52 22.22
C ILE A 365 28.65 -29.41 21.14
N ILE A 366 28.07 -29.45 19.94
CA ILE A 366 28.64 -30.18 18.80
C ILE A 366 30.06 -29.69 18.51
N ASN A 367 30.28 -28.37 18.42
CA ASN A 367 31.61 -27.81 18.17
C ASN A 367 32.65 -28.22 19.22
N LEU A 368 32.27 -28.15 20.50
CA LEU A 368 33.14 -28.51 21.62
C LEU A 368 33.44 -30.01 21.63
N LEU A 369 32.45 -30.87 21.37
CA LEU A 369 32.62 -32.32 21.28
C LEU A 369 33.51 -32.69 20.09
N THR A 370 33.32 -32.06 18.92
CA THR A 370 34.20 -32.25 17.77
C THR A 370 35.64 -31.90 18.08
N LYS A 371 35.89 -30.72 18.68
CA LYS A 371 37.26 -30.30 19.05
C LYS A 371 37.89 -31.21 20.09
N ARG A 372 37.09 -31.73 21.03
CA ARG A 372 37.58 -32.55 22.14
C ARG A 372 37.80 -34.02 21.76
N TYR A 373 37.02 -34.56 20.84
CA TYR A 373 36.98 -36.00 20.56
C TYR A 373 37.19 -36.37 19.08
N GLY A 374 37.44 -35.41 18.18
CA GLY A 374 37.80 -35.66 16.78
C GLY A 374 36.70 -36.28 15.90
N TYR A 375 35.44 -36.30 16.36
CA TYR A 375 34.37 -37.10 15.74
C TYR A 375 34.02 -36.74 14.29
N ILE A 376 34.32 -35.53 13.81
CA ILE A 376 33.98 -35.12 12.43
C ILE A 376 34.92 -35.73 11.38
N GLU A 377 36.18 -36.02 11.71
CA GLU A 377 37.13 -36.69 10.78
C GLU A 377 36.73 -38.13 10.45
N LYS A 378 35.86 -38.76 11.24
CA LYS A 378 35.35 -40.13 10.97
C LYS A 378 34.01 -40.17 10.22
N ILE A 379 33.31 -39.04 10.07
CA ILE A 379 31.93 -38.98 9.56
C ILE A 379 31.84 -38.22 8.23
N LEU A 380 32.75 -37.29 7.96
CA LEU A 380 32.87 -36.67 6.63
C LEU A 380 33.99 -37.37 5.85
N PRO A 381 33.74 -37.90 4.64
CA PRO A 381 34.81 -38.42 3.79
C PRO A 381 35.81 -37.30 3.51
N GLU A 382 37.10 -37.65 3.46
CA GLU A 382 38.18 -36.74 3.11
C GLU A 382 37.80 -35.95 1.85
N ARG A 383 38.01 -34.63 1.91
CA ARG A 383 38.00 -33.76 0.73
C ARG A 383 38.85 -34.42 -0.34
N TYR A 384 38.31 -34.55 -1.56
CA TYR A 384 39.10 -34.86 -2.75
C TYR A 384 40.30 -33.89 -2.79
N GLU A 385 41.50 -34.45 -2.60
CA GLU A 385 42.76 -33.77 -2.87
C GLU A 385 42.84 -33.42 -4.35
N ASP A 386 43.39 -32.24 -4.61
CA ASP A 386 43.63 -31.68 -5.92
C ASP A 386 44.44 -32.66 -6.79
N GLU A 387 43.94 -33.00 -7.98
CA GLU A 387 44.79 -33.60 -9.02
C GLU A 387 45.82 -32.55 -9.44
N GLU A 388 47.05 -32.72 -8.95
CA GLU A 388 48.23 -32.03 -9.46
C GLU A 388 48.35 -32.27 -10.97
N ILE A 389 48.20 -31.17 -11.73
CA ILE A 389 48.66 -31.07 -13.11
C ILE A 389 50.18 -31.25 -13.08
N TYR A 390 50.64 -32.38 -13.58
CA TYR A 390 52.06 -32.72 -13.69
C TYR A 390 52.69 -31.83 -14.78
N ASP A 391 53.53 -30.90 -14.35
CA ASP A 391 54.43 -30.12 -15.21
C ASP A 391 55.60 -31.04 -15.61
N GLY A 392 55.52 -31.60 -16.81
CA GLY A 392 56.55 -32.46 -17.40
C GLY A 392 57.18 -31.82 -18.63
N GLU A 393 58.37 -31.25 -18.42
CA GLU A 393 59.43 -30.86 -19.37
C GLU A 393 59.12 -30.98 -20.87
N ILE A 394 59.03 -29.81 -21.54
CA ILE A 394 59.20 -29.69 -22.99
C ILE A 394 60.69 -29.49 -23.24
N GLU A 395 61.37 -30.55 -23.68
CA GLU A 395 62.64 -30.43 -24.40
C GLU A 395 62.38 -29.99 -25.84
N ASP A 396 63.12 -28.97 -26.27
CA ASP A 396 63.27 -28.53 -27.65
C ASP A 396 63.83 -29.65 -28.54
N GLU A 397 63.26 -29.85 -29.74
CA GLU A 397 63.99 -29.69 -31.01
C GLU A 397 63.18 -30.17 -32.24
N ALA A 398 63.38 -29.41 -33.33
CA ALA A 398 63.39 -29.84 -34.72
C ALA A 398 62.06 -29.99 -35.51
N ASP A 399 61.80 -28.94 -36.28
CA ASP A 399 61.97 -28.95 -37.75
C ASP A 399 60.72 -29.11 -38.64
N GLU A 400 60.61 -28.10 -39.52
CA GLU A 400 59.98 -27.96 -40.84
C GLU A 400 58.75 -28.80 -41.27
N GLY A 401 57.73 -28.09 -41.77
CA GLY A 401 56.82 -28.62 -42.80
C GLY A 401 55.42 -27.98 -42.90
N GLU A 402 55.31 -26.81 -43.53
CA GLU A 402 54.08 -26.35 -44.21
C GLU A 402 53.90 -27.12 -45.56
N PRO A 403 52.80 -26.96 -46.34
CA PRO A 403 51.35 -26.96 -46.04
C PRO A 403 50.59 -27.86 -47.06
N ASP A 404 49.25 -27.99 -47.02
CA ASP A 404 48.37 -27.65 -48.17
C ASP A 404 46.84 -27.83 -47.92
N GLN A 405 46.09 -27.14 -48.78
CA GLN A 405 44.68 -26.74 -48.88
C GLN A 405 43.62 -27.82 -49.15
N ASN A 406 42.36 -27.55 -48.75
CA ASN A 406 41.16 -27.30 -49.60
C ASN A 406 39.80 -27.71 -48.95
N VAL A 407 38.94 -26.72 -48.63
CA VAL A 407 37.58 -26.36 -49.17
C VAL A 407 36.64 -27.51 -49.69
N PRO A 408 35.27 -27.44 -49.75
CA PRO A 408 34.20 -26.55 -49.17
C PRO A 408 32.92 -27.25 -48.59
N HIS A 409 32.06 -26.40 -47.99
CA HIS A 409 30.57 -26.30 -47.98
C HIS A 409 29.68 -27.28 -48.77
N ASP A 410 28.49 -27.63 -48.21
CA ASP A 410 27.18 -27.13 -48.71
C ASP A 410 25.95 -27.48 -47.82
N GLU A 411 24.89 -26.71 -48.09
CA GLU A 411 23.54 -26.53 -47.51
C GLU A 411 22.67 -27.79 -47.31
N ILE A 412 21.56 -27.64 -46.54
CA ILE A 412 20.18 -28.00 -46.98
C ILE A 412 19.11 -27.37 -46.06
N GLU A 413 18.05 -26.93 -46.74
CA GLU A 413 16.85 -26.20 -46.33
C GLU A 413 15.66 -27.11 -45.90
N ASN A 414 14.66 -26.48 -45.27
CA ASN A 414 13.20 -26.78 -45.21
C ASN A 414 12.63 -27.93 -44.35
N LEU A 415 11.85 -27.58 -43.31
CA LEU A 415 10.36 -27.53 -43.31
C LEU A 415 9.79 -26.84 -42.06
#